data_AF-A0A3S5BM63-F1
#
_entry.id   AF-A0A3S5BM63-F1
#
_cell.length_a   1.000
_cell.length_b   1.000
_cell.length_c   1.000
_cell.angle_alpha   90.00
_cell.angle_beta   90.00
_cell.angle_gamma   90.00
#
_symmetry.space_group_name_H-M   'P 1'
#
loop_
_entity.id
_entity.type
_entity.pdbx_description
1 polymer ?
#
loop_
_entity_poly.entity_id
_entity_poly.type
_entity_poly.pdbx_seq_one_letter_code
_entity_poly.pdbx_strand_id
1 'polypeptide(L)' 'MNLFQVAWVTRSGSSELSEPVAIRPTSETIMYPSFAKWIQSHRDLPLKLNQWSNVVRWEFKHPQPFIRSLYQIDIQLC' A
#
# COMPACT_ATOMS: atom_id res chain seq x y z
N MET A 1 -2.59 -11.25 -0.76
CA MET A 1 -3.28 -9.95 -0.93
C MET A 1 -4.72 -10.24 -1.27
N ASN A 2 -5.69 -9.77 -0.49
CA ASN A 2 -7.10 -10.04 -0.74
C ASN A 2 -7.60 -9.04 -1.80
N LEU A 3 -7.95 -9.52 -3.00
CA LEU A 3 -8.22 -8.67 -4.18
C LEU A 3 -9.44 -7.74 -3.99
N PHE A 4 -10.37 -8.12 -3.11
CA PHE A 4 -11.63 -7.39 -2.89
C PHE A 4 -11.48 -6.04 -2.17
N GLN A 5 -10.32 -5.74 -1.58
CA GLN A 5 -10.08 -4.50 -0.83
C GLN A 5 -9.29 -3.44 -1.62
N VAL A 6 -8.94 -3.73 -2.87
CA VAL A 6 -8.07 -2.89 -3.70
C VAL A 6 -8.91 -1.86 -4.47
N ALA A 7 -8.60 -0.59 -4.32
CA ALA A 7 -9.14 0.46 -5.18
C ALA A 7 -8.27 0.58 -6.45
N TRP A 8 -8.91 0.57 -7.61
CA TRP A 8 -8.23 0.64 -8.92
C TRP A 8 -8.46 1.99 -9.58
N VAL A 9 -7.39 2.58 -10.08
CA VAL A 9 -7.40 3.76 -10.94
C VAL A 9 -7.29 3.28 -12.38
N THR A 10 -8.36 3.48 -13.16
CA THR A 10 -8.44 3.05 -14.57
C THR A 10 -8.43 4.23 -15.53
N ARG A 11 -8.64 5.46 -15.05
CA ARG A 11 -8.74 6.67 -15.87
C ARG A 11 -7.96 7.81 -15.24
N SER A 12 -7.39 8.65 -16.11
CA SER A 12 -6.82 9.95 -15.76
C SER A 12 -7.56 11.01 -16.58
N GLY A 13 -8.41 11.80 -15.92
CA GLY A 13 -9.30 12.74 -16.60
C GLY A 13 -10.25 12.03 -17.59
N SER A 14 -10.19 12.40 -18.87
CA SER A 14 -10.99 11.77 -19.93
C SER A 14 -10.34 10.52 -20.54
N SER A 15 -9.02 10.34 -20.41
CA SER A 15 -8.26 9.23 -20.98
C SER A 15 -8.25 7.97 -20.10
N GLU A 16 -8.30 6.80 -20.74
CA GLU A 16 -8.11 5.51 -20.07
C GLU A 16 -6.62 5.18 -19.94
N LEU A 17 -6.24 4.55 -18.81
CA LEU A 17 -4.88 4.08 -18.59
C LEU A 17 -4.69 2.74 -19.30
N SER A 18 -3.50 2.54 -19.89
CA SER A 18 -3.16 1.27 -20.55
C SER A 18 -3.13 0.10 -19.57
N GLU A 19 -2.72 0.36 -18.33
CA GLU A 19 -2.72 -0.60 -17.24
C GLU A 19 -3.39 0.05 -16.01
N PRO A 20 -4.33 -0.65 -15.36
CA PRO A 20 -4.98 -0.13 -14.17
C PRO A 20 -3.99 -0.09 -13.00
N VAL A 21 -3.94 1.05 -12.31
CA VAL A 21 -3.05 1.25 -11.18
C VAL A 21 -3.81 1.02 -9.88
N ALA A 22 -3.32 0.11 -9.04
CA ALA A 22 -3.88 -0.10 -7.71
C ALA A 22 -3.45 1.01 -6.75
N ILE A 23 -4.41 1.61 -6.04
CA ILE A 23 -4.11 2.41 -4.85
C ILE A 23 -3.63 1.47 -3.77
N ARG A 24 -2.49 1.80 -3.16
CA ARG A 24 -1.83 0.97 -2.16
C ARG A 24 -2.77 0.64 -0.98
N PRO A 25 -3.12 -0.65 -0.78
CA PRO A 25 -3.85 -1.08 0.40
C PRO A 25 -2.91 -1.40 1.58
N THR A 26 -1.63 -1.67 1.29
CA THR A 26 -0.56 -2.01 2.24
C THR A 26 0.79 -1.91 1.53
N SER A 27 1.89 -1.73 2.26
CA SER A 27 3.16 -1.28 1.67
C SER A 27 4.14 -2.37 1.25
N GLU A 28 3.88 -3.63 1.61
CA GLU A 28 4.78 -4.77 1.38
C GLU A 28 5.17 -4.94 -0.09
N THR A 29 4.20 -4.88 -0.99
CA THR A 29 4.43 -5.13 -2.43
C THR A 29 5.25 -4.03 -3.09
N ILE A 30 5.30 -2.83 -2.51
CA ILE A 30 6.12 -1.71 -2.98
C ILE A 30 7.51 -1.74 -2.31
N MET A 31 7.56 -2.08 -1.03
CA MET A 31 8.80 -2.04 -0.23
C MET A 31 9.71 -3.25 -0.47
N TYR A 32 9.17 -4.48 -0.46
CA TYR A 32 9.98 -5.70 -0.49
C TYR A 32 10.82 -5.87 -1.76
N PRO A 33 10.36 -5.50 -2.98
CA PRO A 33 11.21 -5.51 -4.17
C PRO A 33 12.40 -4.55 -4.06
N SER A 34 12.24 -3.44 -3.34
CA SER A 34 13.32 -2.49 -3.07
C SER A 34 14.28 -3.04 -2.01
N PHE A 35 13.76 -3.68 -0.96
CA PHE A 35 14.57 -4.31 0.08
C PHE A 35 15.45 -5.43 -0.47
N ALA A 36 14.93 -6.25 -1.38
CA ALA A 36 15.69 -7.30 -2.06
C ALA A 36 16.84 -6.74 -2.92
N LYS A 37 16.73 -5.49 -3.40
CA LYS A 37 17.81 -4.81 -4.12
C LYS A 37 18.83 -4.18 -3.16
N TRP A 38 18.38 -3.66 -2.01
CA TRP A 38 19.25 -2.97 -1.05
C TRP A 38 20.03 -3.93 -0.14
N ILE A 39 19.43 -5.05 0.26
CA ILE A 39 20.06 -6.02 1.17
C ILE A 39 20.78 -7.07 0.33
N GLN A 40 22.10 -6.96 0.22
CA GLN A 40 22.96 -7.90 -0.51
C GLN A 40 23.86 -8.72 0.42
N SER A 41 24.07 -8.25 1.65
CA SER A 41 24.89 -8.91 2.66
C SER A 41 24.26 -8.81 4.04
N HIS A 42 24.65 -9.72 4.94
CA HIS A 42 24.30 -9.68 6.36
C HIS A 42 24.69 -8.36 7.04
N ARG A 43 25.64 -7.61 6.46
CA ARG A 43 26.07 -6.29 6.95
C ARG A 43 25.06 -5.17 6.67
N ASP A 44 24.15 -5.36 5.72
CA ASP A 44 23.13 -4.37 5.37
C ASP A 44 21.94 -4.41 6.35
N LEU A 45 21.98 -5.33 7.33
CA LEU A 45 20.97 -5.51 8.36
C LEU A 45 21.45 -4.96 9.71
N PRO A 46 20.53 -4.45 10.56
CA PRO A 46 19.09 -4.36 10.33
C PRO A 46 18.69 -3.13 9.50
N LEU A 47 17.89 -3.35 8.45
CA LEU A 47 17.21 -2.26 7.74
C LEU A 47 15.96 -1.87 8.54
N LYS A 48 15.90 -0.61 8.99
CA LYS A 48 14.74 -0.07 9.71
C LYS A 48 14.19 1.15 8.99
N LEU A 49 12.95 1.06 8.51
CA LEU A 49 12.29 2.15 7.76
C LEU A 49 10.86 2.32 8.24
N ASN A 50 10.48 3.58 8.42
CA ASN A 50 9.11 3.97 8.73
C ASN A 50 8.55 4.88 7.63
N GLN A 51 7.34 4.58 7.19
CA GLN A 51 6.60 5.45 6.29
C GLN A 51 5.31 5.89 6.95
N TRP A 52 5.09 7.20 7.05
CA TRP A 52 3.82 7.79 7.47
C TRP A 52 3.03 8.19 6.24
N SER A 53 1.94 7.48 5.98
CA SER A 53 1.20 7.68 4.73
C SER A 53 -0.23 7.16 4.81
N ASN A 54 -1.10 7.76 4.02
CA ASN A 54 -2.48 7.33 3.93
C ASN A 54 -2.57 6.04 3.11
N VAL A 55 -3.47 5.16 3.52
CA VAL A 55 -3.81 3.91 2.85
C VAL A 55 -5.31 3.85 2.64
N VAL A 56 -5.70 3.29 1.50
CA VAL A 56 -7.10 3.08 1.14
C VAL A 56 -7.41 1.60 1.18
N ARG A 57 -8.41 1.21 1.98
CA ARG A 57 -8.92 -0.16 2.03
C ARG A 57 -10.42 -0.15 1.79
N TRP A 58 -10.86 -0.82 0.72
CA TRP A 58 -12.27 -0.97 0.43
C TRP A 58 -12.86 -2.10 1.28
N GLU A 59 -13.22 -1.79 2.52
CA GLU A 59 -13.83 -2.77 3.42
C GLU A 59 -15.31 -2.96 3.14
N PHE A 60 -15.75 -4.23 3.03
CA PHE A 60 -17.16 -4.58 2.82
C PHE A 60 -18.00 -4.50 4.12
N LYS A 61 -17.35 -4.33 5.27
CA LYS A 61 -18.01 -4.22 6.57
C LYS A 61 -18.46 -2.78 6.80
N HIS A 62 -19.51 -2.60 7.60
CA HIS A 62 -20.07 -1.28 7.91
C HIS A 62 -18.97 -0.33 8.41
N PRO A 63 -18.74 0.82 7.75
CA PRO A 63 -17.70 1.76 8.13
C PRO A 63 -18.08 2.41 9.47
N GLN A 64 -17.13 2.43 10.39
CA GLN A 64 -17.30 3.08 11.68
C GLN A 64 -16.24 4.18 11.77
N PRO A 65 -16.62 5.46 11.92
CA PRO A 65 -15.64 6.55 12.06
C PRO A 65 -14.57 6.19 13.11
N PHE A 66 -13.30 6.41 12.77
CA PHE A 66 -12.10 6.10 13.56
C PHE A 66 -11.78 4.62 13.82
N ILE A 67 -12.78 3.74 13.86
CA ILE A 67 -12.56 2.30 14.14
C ILE A 67 -12.34 1.52 12.83
N ARG A 68 -13.08 1.86 11.77
CA ARG A 68 -12.98 1.31 10.41
C ARG A 68 -13.29 2.40 9.39
N SER A 69 -12.28 3.21 9.09
CA SER A 69 -12.33 4.22 8.04
C SER A 69 -11.72 3.68 6.74
N LEU A 70 -12.22 4.16 5.60
CA LEU A 70 -11.65 3.90 4.27
C LEU A 70 -10.22 4.43 4.14
N TYR A 71 -9.92 5.50 4.87
CA TYR A 71 -8.59 6.07 5.00
C TYR A 71 -8.00 5.66 6.34
N GLN A 72 -6.89 4.93 6.32
CA GLN A 72 -6.12 4.59 7.50
C GLN A 72 -4.72 5.18 7.36
N ILE A 73 -4.14 5.61 8.48
CA ILE A 73 -2.71 5.92 8.52
C ILE A 73 -2.00 4.58 8.61
N ASP A 74 -1.24 4.26 7.57
CA ASP A 74 -0.34 3.12 7.60
C ASP A 74 0.96 3.57 8.26
N ILE A 75 1.28 2.95 9.39
CA ILE A 75 2.56 3.06 10.08
C ILE A 75 3.21 1.70 9.94
N GLN A 76 3.88 1.49 8.82
CA GLN A 76 4.66 0.28 8.63
C GLN A 76 6.08 0.56 9.14
N LEU A 77 6.37 0.06 10.34
CA LEU A 77 7.75 -0.16 10.78
C LEU A 77 8.22 -1.46 10.11
N CYS A 78 9.11 -1.35 9.13
CA CYS A 78 9.97 -2.47 8.74
C CYS A 78 11.30 -2.35 9.48
#